data_AF-A0A533TH74-F1
#
_entry.id   AF-A0A533TH74-F1
#
_cell.length_a   1.000
_cell.length_b   1.000
_cell.length_c   1.000
_cell.angle_alpha   90.00
_cell.angle_beta   90.00
_cell.angle_gamma   90.00
#
_symmetry.space_group_name_H-M   'P 1'
#
loop_
_entity.id
_entity.type
_entity.pdbx_description
1 polymer ?
#
loop_
_entity_poly.entity_id
_entity_poly.type
_entity_poly.pdbx_seq_one_letter_code
_entity_poly.pdbx_strand_id
1 'polypeptide(L)'
;MRIYVDTSVFGGVFDKEFAEPTKHFFLQVDAGRFSIVTSAIVEAEIEPAPETIRDFFTRYETVAEIATITQEMLNLRQQYINSGVVTPKSAEDALHVAIATVTQCNLIVSWNFKHIVHFDKIPKYNAVNTLNGYGQIGIYSPMEVINYDSDDS
;
A
#
# COMPACT_ATOMS: atom_id res chain seq x y z
N MET A 1 9.58 -4.26 9.73
CA MET A 1 9.22 -3.04 8.95
C MET A 1 7.72 -3.04 8.73
N ARG A 2 7.02 -1.91 8.90
CA ARG A 2 5.57 -1.80 8.69
C ARG A 2 5.27 -1.38 7.26
N ILE A 3 4.44 -2.15 6.58
CA ILE A 3 4.16 -2.00 5.15
C ILE A 3 2.66 -1.90 4.93
N TYR A 4 2.21 -0.84 4.28
CA TYR A 4 0.84 -0.79 3.80
C TYR A 4 0.72 -1.57 2.48
N VAL A 5 -0.19 -2.53 2.42
CA VAL A 5 -0.42 -3.37 1.24
C VAL A 5 -1.71 -2.95 0.55
N ASP A 6 -1.56 -2.49 -0.70
CA ASP A 6 -2.66 -2.11 -1.58
C ASP A 6 -3.41 -3.32 -2.17
N THR A 7 -4.66 -3.13 -2.58
CA THR A 7 -5.52 -4.17 -3.17
C THR A 7 -4.88 -4.85 -4.37
N SER A 8 -4.18 -4.09 -5.21
CA SER A 8 -3.53 -4.61 -6.41
C SER A 8 -2.49 -5.70 -6.10
N VAL A 9 -1.87 -5.68 -4.91
CA VAL A 9 -0.89 -6.69 -4.49
C VAL A 9 -1.56 -8.04 -4.26
N PHE A 10 -2.75 -8.07 -3.65
CA PHE A 10 -3.48 -9.32 -3.44
C PHE A 10 -3.93 -9.94 -4.77
N GLY A 11 -4.38 -9.12 -5.73
CA GLY A 11 -4.68 -9.57 -7.08
C GLY A 11 -3.44 -10.05 -7.85
N GLY A 12 -2.29 -9.40 -7.62
CA GLY A 12 -1.02 -9.70 -8.28
C GLY A 12 -0.53 -11.14 -8.07
N VAL A 13 -0.94 -11.83 -7.00
CA VAL A 13 -0.60 -13.25 -6.74
C VAL A 13 -1.08 -14.19 -7.84
N PHE A 14 -2.20 -13.83 -8.48
CA PHE A 14 -2.87 -14.64 -9.51
C PHE A 14 -2.67 -14.09 -10.93
N ASP A 15 -2.02 -12.94 -11.06
CA ASP A 15 -1.65 -12.36 -12.35
C ASP A 15 -0.32 -12.97 -12.83
N LYS A 16 -0.26 -13.43 -14.08
CA LYS A 16 0.94 -14.09 -14.62
C LYS A 16 2.19 -13.19 -14.61
N GLU A 17 2.03 -11.89 -14.79
CA GLU A 17 3.14 -10.94 -14.83
C GLU A 17 3.65 -10.62 -13.42
N PHE A 18 2.74 -10.57 -12.44
CA PHE A 18 3.04 -10.11 -11.09
C PHE A 18 3.15 -11.23 -10.04
N ALA A 19 2.78 -12.47 -10.38
CA ALA A 19 2.64 -13.57 -9.44
C ALA A 19 3.94 -13.88 -8.70
N GLU A 20 5.07 -13.99 -9.41
CA GLU A 20 6.34 -14.39 -8.80
C GLU A 20 6.84 -13.40 -7.75
N PRO A 21 7.04 -12.09 -8.06
CA PRO A 21 7.48 -11.12 -7.06
C PRO A 21 6.47 -10.94 -5.93
N THR A 22 5.17 -11.02 -6.22
CA THR A 22 4.13 -10.91 -5.20
C THR A 22 4.15 -12.10 -4.24
N LYS A 23 4.32 -13.33 -4.75
CA LYS A 23 4.46 -14.53 -3.91
C LYS A 23 5.69 -14.45 -3.01
N HIS A 24 6.83 -14.01 -3.54
CA HIS A 24 8.03 -13.78 -2.73
C HIS A 24 7.80 -12.74 -1.63
N PHE A 25 7.07 -11.66 -1.93
CA PHE A 25 6.71 -10.67 -0.91
C PHE A 25 5.94 -11.30 0.24
N PHE A 26 4.89 -12.07 -0.05
CA PHE A 26 4.11 -12.74 0.99
C PHE A 26 4.88 -13.84 1.73
N LEU A 27 5.86 -14.51 1.10
CA LEU A 27 6.77 -15.40 1.82
C LEU A 27 7.62 -14.64 2.86
N GLN A 28 8.04 -13.41 2.57
CA GLN A 28 8.77 -12.57 3.53
C GLN A 28 7.86 -12.04 4.64
N VAL A 29 6.56 -11.84 4.36
CA VAL A 29 5.53 -11.56 5.38
C VAL A 29 5.38 -12.78 6.31
N ASP A 30 5.21 -13.97 5.74
CA ASP A 30 5.11 -15.23 6.49
C ASP A 30 6.38 -15.52 7.33
N ALA A 31 7.55 -15.13 6.84
CA ALA A 31 8.82 -15.22 7.56
C ALA A 31 9.00 -14.14 8.65
N GLY A 32 8.00 -13.26 8.86
CA GLY A 32 8.03 -12.21 9.88
C GLY A 32 8.97 -11.05 9.57
N ARG A 33 9.52 -10.94 8.34
CA ARG A 33 10.36 -9.78 7.96
C ARG A 33 9.54 -8.50 7.83
N PHE A 34 8.28 -8.63 7.43
CA PHE A 34 7.35 -7.52 7.24
C PHE A 34 6.09 -7.67 8.09
N SER A 35 5.66 -6.58 8.71
CA SER A 35 4.35 -6.47 9.34
C SER A 35 3.44 -5.70 8.40
N ILE A 36 2.40 -6.35 7.91
CA ILE A 36 1.50 -5.75 6.93
C ILE A 36 0.37 -4.99 7.62
N VAL A 37 0.05 -3.84 7.05
CA VAL A 37 -1.09 -3.01 7.38
C VAL A 37 -1.96 -2.94 6.12
N THR A 38 -3.26 -3.07 6.29
CA THR A 38 -4.23 -2.83 5.22
C THR A 38 -5.35 -1.96 5.78
N SER A 39 -6.50 -1.86 5.12
CA SER A 39 -7.58 -0.99 5.57
C SER A 39 -8.95 -1.47 5.11
N ALA A 40 -10.00 -0.93 5.73
CA ALA A 40 -11.39 -1.20 5.33
C ALA A 40 -11.68 -0.82 3.85
N ILE A 41 -10.88 0.05 3.24
CA ILE A 41 -11.01 0.36 1.81
C ILE A 41 -10.52 -0.80 0.96
N VAL A 42 -9.37 -1.38 1.30
CA VAL A 42 -8.82 -2.54 0.60
C VAL A 42 -9.77 -3.72 0.70
N GLU A 43 -10.36 -3.95 1.88
CA GLU A 43 -11.41 -4.96 2.05
C GLU A 43 -12.60 -4.72 1.12
N ALA A 44 -13.12 -3.48 1.06
CA ALA A 44 -14.22 -3.12 0.17
C ALA A 44 -13.88 -3.26 -1.33
N GLU A 45 -12.62 -3.02 -1.72
CA GLU A 45 -12.13 -3.21 -3.07
C GLU A 45 -11.94 -4.69 -3.44
N ILE A 46 -11.68 -5.55 -2.45
CA ILE A 46 -11.51 -6.99 -2.61
C ILE A 46 -12.85 -7.73 -2.64
N GLU A 47 -13.90 -7.22 -1.98
CA GLU A 47 -15.23 -7.82 -1.95
C GLU A 47 -15.79 -8.24 -3.34
N PRO A 48 -15.68 -7.41 -4.41
CA PRO A 48 -16.12 -7.82 -5.76
C PRO A 48 -15.11 -8.69 -6.52
N ALA A 49 -13.95 -9.01 -5.96
CA ALA A 49 -12.90 -9.78 -6.62
C ALA A 49 -13.23 -11.29 -6.70
N PRO A 50 -12.59 -12.03 -7.63
CA PRO A 50 -12.65 -13.49 -7.68
C PRO A 50 -12.41 -14.16 -6.33
N GLU A 51 -13.09 -15.29 -6.09
CA GLU A 51 -13.00 -16.07 -4.84
C GLU A 51 -11.56 -16.36 -4.43
N THR A 52 -10.68 -16.70 -5.37
CA THR A 52 -9.27 -16.98 -5.08
C THR A 52 -8.53 -15.79 -4.48
N ILE A 53 -8.86 -14.55 -4.87
CA ILE A 53 -8.26 -13.33 -4.32
C ILE A 53 -8.83 -13.05 -2.92
N ARG A 54 -10.14 -13.23 -2.75
CA ARG A 54 -10.80 -13.06 -1.45
C ARG A 54 -10.27 -14.06 -0.42
N ASP A 55 -10.19 -15.34 -0.76
CA ASP A 55 -9.63 -16.38 0.10
C ASP A 55 -8.18 -16.09 0.49
N PHE A 56 -7.40 -15.60 -0.48
CA PHE A 56 -6.02 -15.21 -0.21
C PHE A 56 -5.94 -14.01 0.73
N PHE A 57 -6.77 -12.98 0.54
CA PHE A 57 -6.85 -11.84 1.47
C PHE A 57 -7.24 -12.27 2.88
N THR A 58 -8.28 -13.09 3.04
CA THR A 58 -8.75 -13.60 4.34
C THR A 58 -7.66 -14.33 5.11
N ARG A 59 -6.75 -15.05 4.42
CA ARG A 59 -5.58 -15.68 5.06
C ARG A 59 -4.70 -14.64 5.75
N TYR A 60 -4.49 -13.48 5.13
CA TYR A 60 -3.63 -12.42 5.66
C TYR A 60 -4.35 -11.43 6.55
N GLU A 61 -5.68 -11.33 6.47
CA GLU A 61 -6.50 -10.48 7.32
C GLU A 61 -6.25 -10.76 8.81
N THR A 62 -6.06 -12.03 9.18
CA THR A 62 -5.80 -12.45 10.57
C THR A 62 -4.44 -12.03 11.13
N VAL A 63 -3.46 -11.74 10.27
CA VAL A 63 -2.10 -11.31 10.65
C VAL A 63 -1.84 -9.85 10.32
N ALA A 64 -2.68 -9.24 9.50
CA ALA A 64 -2.61 -7.85 9.12
C ALA A 64 -3.24 -6.94 10.17
N GLU A 65 -2.70 -5.74 10.31
CA GLU A 65 -3.42 -4.67 11.00
C GLU A 65 -4.42 -4.04 10.03
N ILE A 66 -5.72 -4.12 10.34
CA ILE A 66 -6.77 -3.49 9.54
C ILE A 66 -7.00 -2.06 10.04
N ALA A 67 -6.50 -1.07 9.30
CA ALA A 67 -6.69 0.32 9.64
C ALA A 67 -8.14 0.76 9.36
N THR A 68 -8.83 1.25 10.39
CA THR A 68 -10.12 1.93 10.25
C THR A 68 -9.94 3.33 9.72
N ILE A 69 -10.80 3.77 8.80
CA ILE A 69 -10.74 5.12 8.25
C ILE A 69 -11.11 6.15 9.33
N THR A 70 -10.18 7.05 9.62
CA THR A 70 -10.36 8.12 10.61
C THR A 70 -10.51 9.49 9.94
N GLN A 71 -11.04 10.47 10.69
CA GLN A 71 -11.12 11.85 10.24
C GLN A 71 -9.74 12.45 9.93
N GLU A 72 -8.70 12.01 10.64
CA GLU A 72 -7.32 12.42 10.42
C GLU A 72 -6.83 12.01 9.02
N MET A 73 -7.09 10.76 8.61
CA MET A 73 -6.77 10.25 7.28
C MET A 73 -7.55 11.00 6.18
N LEU A 74 -8.84 11.26 6.41
CA LEU A 74 -9.68 12.01 5.47
C LEU A 74 -9.21 13.47 5.31
N ASN A 75 -8.80 14.11 6.41
CA ASN A 75 -8.25 15.46 6.40
C ASN A 75 -6.92 15.50 5.64
N LEU A 76 -6.00 14.57 5.91
CA LEU A 76 -4.72 14.49 5.21
C LEU A 76 -4.90 14.25 3.71
N ARG A 77 -5.82 13.36 3.33
CA ARG A 77 -6.25 13.18 1.92
C ARG A 77 -6.69 14.50 1.30
N GLN A 78 -7.54 15.26 1.99
CA GLN A 78 -8.03 16.55 1.49
C GLN A 78 -6.90 17.56 1.32
N GLN A 79 -5.90 17.55 2.19
CA GLN A 79 -4.73 18.43 2.06
C GLN A 79 -3.86 18.07 0.85
N TYR A 80 -3.72 16.79 0.51
CA TYR A 80 -3.03 16.40 -0.74
C TYR A 80 -3.74 16.99 -1.97
N ILE A 81 -5.08 16.99 -1.98
CA ILE A 81 -5.88 17.59 -3.04
C ILE A 81 -5.72 19.11 -3.06
N ASN A 82 -5.86 19.76 -1.90
CA ASN A 82 -5.76 21.22 -1.78
C ASN A 82 -4.37 21.75 -2.16
N SER A 83 -3.33 20.96 -1.91
CA SER A 83 -1.94 21.29 -2.25
C SER A 83 -1.58 20.95 -3.71
N GLY A 84 -2.54 20.44 -4.50
CA GLY A 84 -2.35 20.09 -5.91
C GLY A 84 -1.45 18.89 -6.14
N VAL A 85 -1.24 18.03 -5.13
CA VAL A 85 -0.48 16.77 -5.28
C VAL A 85 -1.24 15.83 -6.23
N VAL A 86 -2.55 15.77 -6.03
CA VAL A 86 -3.49 15.03 -6.86
C VAL A 86 -4.76 15.83 -7.12
N THR A 87 -5.49 15.41 -8.15
CA THR A 87 -6.83 15.93 -8.42
C THR A 87 -7.86 15.17 -7.58
N PRO A 88 -9.09 15.71 -7.39
CA PRO A 88 -10.18 14.98 -6.74
C PRO A 88 -10.53 13.63 -7.39
N LYS A 89 -10.17 13.43 -8.68
CA LYS A 89 -10.37 12.15 -9.38
C LYS A 89 -9.49 11.02 -8.85
N SER A 90 -8.40 11.36 -8.17
CA SER A 90 -7.45 10.40 -7.56
C SER A 90 -7.54 10.47 -6.03
N ALA A 91 -8.72 10.76 -5.49
CA ALA A 91 -8.92 10.89 -4.05
C ALA A 91 -8.80 9.54 -3.32
N GLU A 92 -9.26 8.45 -3.93
CA GLU A 92 -9.15 7.08 -3.35
C GLU A 92 -7.69 6.65 -3.24
N ASP A 93 -6.96 6.75 -4.35
CA ASP A 93 -5.49 6.66 -4.43
C ASP A 93 -4.79 7.43 -3.30
N ALA A 94 -5.13 8.71 -3.14
CA ALA A 94 -4.54 9.56 -2.11
C ALA A 94 -4.97 9.19 -0.68
N LEU A 95 -6.08 8.47 -0.52
CA LEU A 95 -6.54 7.96 0.76
C LEU A 95 -5.67 6.78 1.21
N HIS A 96 -5.25 5.87 0.33
CA HIS A 96 -4.25 4.84 0.67
C HIS A 96 -2.96 5.47 1.20
N VAL A 97 -2.48 6.54 0.56
CA VAL A 97 -1.31 7.28 1.03
C VAL A 97 -1.56 7.90 2.40
N ALA A 98 -2.73 8.52 2.63
CA ALA A 98 -3.08 9.09 3.92
C ALA A 98 -3.15 8.03 5.04
N ILE A 99 -3.73 6.86 4.75
CA ILE A 99 -3.82 5.75 5.69
C ILE A 99 -2.42 5.25 6.04
N ALA A 100 -1.58 4.98 5.04
CA ALA A 100 -0.21 4.52 5.26
C ALA A 100 0.61 5.53 6.08
N THR A 101 0.45 6.82 5.79
CA THR A 101 1.11 7.91 6.53
C THR A 101 0.65 7.96 8.00
N VAL A 102 -0.67 7.96 8.25
CA VAL A 102 -1.24 8.08 9.61
C VAL A 102 -0.97 6.82 10.45
N THR A 103 -0.98 5.64 9.84
CA THR A 103 -0.64 4.37 10.49
C THR A 103 0.87 4.15 10.67
N GLN A 104 1.67 5.17 10.34
CA GLN A 104 3.13 5.18 10.47
C GLN A 104 3.80 4.02 9.73
N CYS A 105 3.27 3.65 8.56
CA CYS A 105 3.93 2.70 7.69
C CYS A 105 5.24 3.27 7.16
N ASN A 106 6.23 2.40 6.95
CA ASN A 106 7.51 2.79 6.36
C ASN A 106 7.40 2.96 4.85
N LEU A 107 6.58 2.13 4.21
CA LEU A 107 6.35 2.17 2.77
C LEU A 107 4.98 1.59 2.42
N ILE A 108 4.55 1.88 1.20
CA ILE A 108 3.38 1.34 0.53
C ILE A 108 3.86 0.36 -0.55
N VAL A 109 3.25 -0.82 -0.60
CA VAL A 109 3.45 -1.78 -1.69
C VAL A 109 2.22 -1.81 -2.58
N SER A 110 2.41 -1.62 -3.89
CA SER A 110 1.33 -1.65 -4.89
C SER A 110 1.87 -1.93 -6.29
N TRP A 111 1.04 -2.54 -7.15
CA TRP A 111 1.30 -2.66 -8.58
C TRP A 111 0.67 -1.52 -9.41
N ASN A 112 -0.38 -0.87 -8.90
CA ASN A 112 -1.29 -0.07 -9.73
C ASN A 112 -1.24 1.45 -9.51
N PHE A 113 -0.23 1.97 -8.82
CA PHE A 113 -0.12 3.41 -8.60
C PHE A 113 0.36 4.22 -9.82
N LYS A 114 -0.03 3.87 -11.05
CA LYS A 114 0.33 4.65 -12.25
C LYS A 114 0.00 6.14 -12.14
N HIS A 115 -0.97 6.52 -11.30
CA HIS A 115 -1.30 7.92 -10.99
C HIS A 115 -0.62 8.51 -9.75
N ILE A 116 -0.10 7.72 -8.81
CA ILE A 116 0.60 8.20 -7.60
C ILE A 116 2.12 8.14 -7.77
N VAL A 117 2.68 7.16 -8.48
CA VAL A 117 4.12 6.98 -8.70
C VAL A 117 4.66 7.81 -9.88
N HIS A 118 3.95 8.84 -10.34
CA HIS A 118 4.66 9.83 -11.17
C HIS A 118 5.78 10.40 -10.31
N PHE A 119 7.02 10.37 -10.80
CA PHE A 119 8.23 10.62 -10.01
C PHE A 119 8.20 11.96 -9.23
N ASP A 120 7.37 12.91 -9.66
CA ASP A 120 7.20 14.21 -9.03
C ASP A 120 6.24 14.21 -7.82
N LYS A 121 5.38 13.19 -7.67
CA LYS A 121 4.32 13.16 -6.67
C LYS A 121 4.77 12.67 -5.31
N ILE A 122 5.63 11.64 -5.23
CA ILE A 122 6.12 11.13 -3.95
C ILE A 122 6.78 12.25 -3.10
N PRO A 123 7.68 13.09 -3.66
CA PRO A 123 8.22 14.23 -2.92
C PRO A 123 7.14 15.23 -2.48
N LYS A 124 6.09 15.45 -3.29
CA LYS A 124 4.98 16.35 -2.96
C LYS A 124 4.10 15.80 -1.83
N TYR A 125 3.78 14.51 -1.85
CA TYR A 125 3.11 13.84 -0.72
C TYR A 125 3.94 14.00 0.55
N ASN A 126 5.23 13.69 0.48
CA ASN A 126 6.12 13.81 1.63
C ASN A 126 6.29 15.24 2.13
N ALA A 127 6.22 16.24 1.25
CA ALA A 127 6.17 17.64 1.65
C ALA A 127 4.91 17.96 2.45
N VAL A 128 3.72 17.52 1.98
CA VAL A 128 2.46 17.69 2.73
C VAL A 128 2.49 16.93 4.05
N ASN A 129 2.99 15.69 4.08
CA ASN A 129 3.16 14.91 5.30
C ASN A 129 3.97 15.67 6.34
N THR A 130 5.14 16.15 5.93
CA THR A 130 6.08 16.87 6.80
C THR A 130 5.45 18.15 7.36
N LEU A 131 4.73 18.90 6.53
CA LEU A 131 4.01 20.12 6.94
C LEU A 131 2.92 19.86 7.99
N ASN A 132 2.43 18.62 8.07
CA ASN A 132 1.41 18.20 9.02
C ASN A 132 1.95 17.34 10.16
N GLY A 133 3.28 17.22 10.29
CA GLY A 133 3.92 16.49 11.38
C GLY A 133 4.01 14.98 11.18
N TYR A 134 3.71 14.48 9.98
CA TYR A 134 3.82 13.05 9.66
C TYR A 134 5.17 12.68 9.04
N GLY A 135 5.48 11.39 9.11
CA GLY A 135 6.66 10.80 8.48
C GLY A 135 6.59 10.76 6.96
N GLN A 136 7.75 10.53 6.35
CA GLN A 136 7.84 10.28 4.92
C GLN A 136 7.40 8.85 4.61
N ILE A 137 6.80 8.68 3.44
CA ILE A 137 6.35 7.40 2.93
C ILE A 137 6.99 7.14 1.56
N GLY A 138 7.50 5.93 1.38
CA GLY A 138 7.93 5.41 0.08
C GLY A 138 6.82 4.59 -0.57
N ILE A 139 6.81 4.52 -1.89
CA ILE A 139 5.86 3.70 -2.66
C ILE A 139 6.68 2.84 -3.60
N TYR A 140 6.53 1.54 -3.50
CA TYR A 140 7.33 0.56 -4.23
C TYR A 140 6.45 -0.59 -4.73
N SER A 141 6.87 -1.23 -5.80
CA SER A 141 6.31 -2.51 -6.22
C SER A 141 6.82 -3.66 -5.32
N PRO A 142 6.12 -4.80 -5.23
CA PRO A 142 6.65 -5.98 -4.55
C PRO A 142 8.06 -6.36 -5.01
N MET A 143 8.35 -6.22 -6.31
CA MET A 143 9.67 -6.54 -6.89
C MET A 143 10.80 -5.67 -6.33
N GLU A 144 10.52 -4.42 -5.97
CA GLU A 144 11.52 -3.50 -5.41
C GLU A 144 11.73 -3.70 -3.90
N VAL A 145 10.79 -4.38 -3.22
CA VAL A 145 10.80 -4.58 -1.76
C VAL A 145 11.34 -5.95 -1.36
N ILE A 146 11.17 -6.96 -2.22
CA ILE A 146 11.71 -8.29 -1.96
C ILE A 146 13.23 -8.29 -2.04
N ASN A 147 13.87 -8.84 -1.02
CA ASN A 147 15.30 -9.11 -1.05
C ASN A 147 15.49 -10.48 -1.71
N TYR A 148 16.08 -10.49 -2.91
CA TYR A 148 16.69 -11.69 -3.45
C TYR A 148 18.04 -11.84 -2.77
N ASP A 149 18.05 -12.29 -1.50
CA ASP A 149 19.28 -12.82 -0.95
C ASP A 149 19.71 -13.93 -1.90
N SER A 150 20.84 -13.72 -2.55
CA SER A 150 21.35 -14.54 -3.64
C SER A 150 21.45 -15.98 -3.16
N ASP A 151 20.78 -16.90 -3.86
CA ASP A 151 21.15 -18.33 -3.90
C ASP A 151 22.53 -18.45 -4.57
N ASP A 152 23.56 -17.87 -3.94
CA ASP A 152 24.96 -18.17 -4.18
C ASP A 152 25.45 -18.91 -2.92
N SER A 153 25.13 -20.20 -2.86
CA SER A 153 25.77 -21.20 -1.98
C SER A 153 25.62 -22.60 -2.56
#